data_AF-A0A518AV05-F1
#
_entry.id   AF-A0A518AV05-F1
#
_cell.length_a   1.000
_cell.length_b   1.000
_cell.length_c   1.000
_cell.angle_alpha   90.00
_cell.angle_beta   90.00
_cell.angle_gamma   90.00
#
_symmetry.space_group_name_H-M   'P 1'
#
loop_
_entity.id
_entity.type
_entity.pdbx_description
1 polymer ?
#
loop_
_entity_poly.entity_id
_entity_poly.type
_entity_poly.pdbx_seq_one_letter_code
_entity_poly.pdbx_strand_id
1 'polypeptide(L)'
;METNKRGGQFKGRAILRGLDSNEVVVIEEDMSVVEYYDSLHPLLDDNGTCRISLGVRFVCGEIYDYDGKLDQKFRNSYDENGGYLKSSIQFADGTSFEG
;
A
#
# COMPACT_ATOMS: atom_id res chain seq x y z
N MET A 1 12.73 -32.64 -23.95
CA MET A 1 12.66 -31.26 -23.42
C MET A 1 11.73 -31.28 -22.23
N GLU A 2 12.29 -31.38 -21.03
CA GLU A 2 11.52 -31.39 -19.79
C GLU A 2 11.07 -29.96 -19.47
N THR A 3 9.75 -29.74 -19.46
CA THR A 3 9.15 -28.51 -18.95
C THR A 3 9.34 -28.47 -17.44
N ASN A 4 10.32 -27.69 -17.00
CA ASN A 4 10.65 -27.51 -15.59
C ASN A 4 9.50 -26.76 -14.89
N LYS A 5 8.64 -27.53 -14.19
CA LYS A 5 7.61 -26.99 -13.29
C LYS A 5 8.29 -26.41 -12.04
N ARG A 6 8.63 -25.12 -12.07
CA ARG A 6 8.84 -24.32 -10.85
C ARG A 6 7.69 -23.32 -10.72
N GLY A 7 6.48 -23.84 -10.57
CA GLY A 7 5.32 -23.06 -10.16
C GLY A 7 5.35 -22.81 -8.65
N GLY A 8 6.37 -22.11 -8.16
CA GLY A 8 6.26 -21.46 -6.86
C GLY A 8 5.32 -20.28 -7.06
N GLN A 9 4.08 -20.40 -6.60
CA GLN A 9 3.13 -19.29 -6.62
C GLN A 9 3.75 -18.16 -5.81
N PHE A 10 4.21 -17.10 -6.47
CA PHE A 10 4.70 -15.90 -5.79
C PHE A 10 3.59 -15.41 -4.85
N LYS A 11 3.89 -15.35 -3.55
CA LYS A 11 2.93 -14.91 -2.52
C LYS A 11 3.11 -13.45 -2.12
N GLY A 12 4.17 -12.81 -2.62
CA GLY A 12 4.45 -11.41 -2.39
C GLY A 12 3.36 -10.52 -2.98
N ARG A 13 2.72 -9.75 -2.12
CA ARG A 13 1.61 -8.86 -2.46
C ARG A 13 1.67 -7.58 -1.65
N ALA A 14 1.04 -6.54 -2.17
CA ALA A 14 0.77 -5.32 -1.45
C ALA A 14 -0.74 -5.10 -1.43
N ILE A 15 -1.25 -4.69 -0.27
CA ILE A 15 -2.64 -4.27 -0.13
C ILE A 15 -2.65 -2.80 0.27
N LEU A 16 -3.23 -1.96 -0.58
CA LEU A 16 -3.42 -0.54 -0.33
C LEU A 16 -4.89 -0.27 -0.04
N ARG A 17 -5.16 0.51 1.01
CA ARG A 17 -6.52 0.92 1.40
C ARG A 17 -6.58 2.42 1.52
N GLY A 18 -7.48 3.05 0.79
CA GLY A 18 -7.87 4.45 1.01
C GLY A 18 -9.05 4.52 1.96
N LEU A 19 -8.93 5.30 3.03
CA LEU A 19 -9.95 5.48 4.06
C LEU A 19 -10.40 6.95 4.10
N ASP A 20 -11.68 7.17 4.38
CA ASP A 20 -12.26 8.51 4.57
C ASP A 20 -11.90 9.11 5.96
N SER A 21 -12.47 10.28 6.28
CA SER A 21 -12.25 10.95 7.58
C SER A 21 -12.81 10.18 8.78
N ASN A 22 -13.71 9.21 8.56
CA ASN A 22 -14.28 8.36 9.59
C ASN A 22 -13.52 7.02 9.69
N GLU A 23 -12.39 6.89 9.00
CA GLU A 23 -11.59 5.67 8.89
C GLU A 23 -12.37 4.49 8.27
N VAL A 24 -13.34 4.80 7.40
CA VAL A 24 -14.06 3.81 6.59
C VAL A 24 -13.30 3.61 5.28
N VAL A 25 -13.03 2.36 4.90
CA VAL A 25 -12.40 2.03 3.62
C VAL A 25 -13.34 2.40 2.47
N VAL A 26 -12.86 3.27 1.58
CA VAL A 26 -13.59 3.69 0.36
C VAL A 26 -13.02 3.07 -0.91
N ILE A 27 -11.78 2.59 -0.86
CA ILE A 27 -11.11 1.89 -1.95
C ILE A 27 -10.04 0.93 -1.39
N GLU A 28 -9.90 -0.24 -2.03
CA GLU A 28 -8.89 -1.23 -1.74
C GLU A 28 -8.28 -1.74 -3.05
N GLU A 29 -6.96 -1.86 -3.08
CA GLU A 29 -6.18 -2.44 -4.18
C GLU A 29 -5.34 -3.59 -3.61
N ASP A 30 -5.47 -4.80 -4.18
CA ASP A 30 -4.63 -5.96 -3.88
C ASP A 30 -3.85 -6.32 -5.14
N MET A 31 -2.53 -6.26 -5.05
CA MET A 31 -1.61 -6.39 -6.19
C MET A 31 -0.37 -7.17 -5.83
N SER A 32 0.39 -7.61 -6.82
CA SER A 32 1.69 -8.24 -6.55
C SER A 32 2.69 -7.24 -5.97
N VAL A 33 3.64 -7.71 -5.16
CA VAL A 33 4.69 -6.82 -4.61
C VAL A 33 5.58 -6.23 -5.71
N VAL A 34 5.72 -6.92 -6.84
CA VAL A 34 6.46 -6.42 -8.01
C VAL A 34 5.72 -5.23 -8.63
N GLU A 35 4.43 -5.38 -8.89
CA GLU A 35 3.58 -4.30 -9.41
C GLU A 35 3.57 -3.09 -8.49
N TYR A 36 3.56 -3.32 -7.18
CA TYR A 36 3.66 -2.27 -6.18
C TYR A 36 4.92 -1.41 -6.33
N TYR A 37 6.08 -2.01 -6.59
CA TYR A 37 7.33 -1.26 -6.74
C TYR A 37 7.58 -0.73 -8.15
N ASP A 38 7.02 -1.38 -9.18
CA ASP A 38 7.27 -1.04 -10.59
C ASP A 38 6.28 -0.01 -11.17
N SER A 39 5.16 0.24 -10.48
CA SER A 39 4.09 1.13 -10.96
C SER A 39 3.87 2.34 -10.05
N LEU A 40 3.36 3.43 -10.63
CA LEU A 40 2.83 4.55 -9.87
C LEU A 40 1.38 4.24 -9.45
N HIS A 41 1.07 4.44 -8.18
CA HIS A 41 -0.23 4.15 -7.60
C HIS A 41 -0.99 5.46 -7.40
N PRO A 42 -2.16 5.67 -8.00
CA PRO A 42 -2.92 6.91 -7.83
C PRO A 42 -3.20 7.27 -6.37
N LEU A 43 -3.33 6.28 -5.48
CA LEU A 43 -3.50 6.49 -4.05
C LEU A 43 -2.27 7.11 -3.37
N LEU A 44 -1.07 6.85 -3.87
CA LEU A 44 0.20 7.28 -3.28
C LEU A 44 0.83 8.43 -4.07
N ASP A 45 0.90 8.29 -5.39
CA ASP A 45 1.81 9.05 -6.26
C ASP A 45 1.14 10.15 -7.09
N ASP A 46 -0.20 10.16 -7.20
CA ASP A 46 -0.89 11.27 -7.87
C ASP A 46 -0.79 12.57 -7.05
N ASN A 47 -0.97 13.72 -7.70
CA ASN A 47 -1.01 15.07 -7.12
C ASN A 47 -2.25 15.32 -6.22
N GLY A 48 -2.86 14.28 -5.67
CA GLY A 48 -4.01 14.36 -4.77
C GLY A 48 -5.37 14.19 -5.46
N THR A 49 -5.45 14.20 -6.79
CA THR A 49 -6.73 14.16 -7.53
C THR A 49 -7.55 12.94 -7.17
N CYS A 50 -6.93 11.75 -7.19
CA CYS A 50 -7.58 10.50 -6.77
C CYS A 50 -8.11 10.60 -5.33
N ARG A 51 -7.25 11.01 -4.39
CA ARG A 51 -7.58 11.11 -2.96
C ARG A 51 -8.73 12.09 -2.70
N ILE A 52 -8.71 13.27 -3.31
CA ILE A 52 -9.78 14.27 -3.18
C ILE A 52 -11.10 13.72 -3.74
N SER A 53 -11.06 13.14 -4.94
CA SER A 53 -12.28 12.66 -5.62
C SER A 53 -13.00 11.55 -4.86
N LEU A 54 -12.25 10.71 -4.15
CA LEU A 54 -12.76 9.60 -3.35
C LEU A 54 -12.96 9.96 -1.87
N GLY A 55 -12.60 11.18 -1.45
CA GLY A 55 -12.69 11.60 -0.05
C GLY A 55 -11.68 10.92 0.88
N VAL A 56 -10.58 10.40 0.34
CA VAL A 56 -9.53 9.69 1.10
C VAL A 56 -8.74 10.68 1.97
N ARG A 57 -8.66 10.37 3.27
CA ARG A 57 -7.85 11.07 4.28
C ARG A 57 -6.68 10.24 4.79
N PHE A 58 -6.77 8.93 4.69
CA PHE A 58 -5.70 8.03 5.08
C PHE A 58 -5.45 6.98 4.02
N VAL A 59 -4.19 6.66 3.78
CA VAL A 59 -3.82 5.49 2.97
C VAL A 59 -3.03 4.54 3.85
N CYS A 60 -3.54 3.33 4.01
CA CYS A 60 -2.89 2.26 4.76
C CYS A 60 -2.36 1.22 3.78
N GLY A 61 -1.09 0.83 3.93
CA GLY A 61 -0.49 -0.24 3.14
C GLY A 61 -0.04 -1.40 4.00
N GLU A 62 -0.21 -2.61 3.50
CA GLU A 62 0.39 -3.84 4.02
C GLU A 62 1.17 -4.52 2.91
N ILE A 63 2.47 -4.72 3.13
CA ILE A 63 3.37 -5.31 2.13
C ILE A 63 3.85 -6.65 2.67
N TYR A 64 3.70 -7.67 1.84
CA TYR A 64 4.03 -9.05 2.13
C TYR A 64 5.20 -9.50 1.26
N ASP A 65 6.17 -10.16 1.88
CA ASP A 65 7.36 -10.70 1.23
C ASP A 65 7.02 -11.87 0.27
N TYR A 66 8.03 -12.38 -0.43
CA TYR A 66 7.86 -13.47 -1.38
C TYR A 66 7.39 -14.79 -0.75
N ASP A 67 7.57 -14.96 0.56
CA ASP A 67 7.05 -16.09 1.33
C ASP A 67 5.59 -15.88 1.78
N GLY A 68 5.05 -14.68 1.57
CA GLY A 68 3.70 -14.26 1.97
C GLY A 68 3.61 -13.81 3.43
N LYS A 69 4.74 -13.52 4.08
CA LYS A 69 4.78 -12.96 5.43
C LYS A 69 4.70 -11.45 5.35
N LEU A 70 4.06 -10.84 6.34
CA LEU A 70 4.04 -9.39 6.46
C LEU A 70 5.48 -8.89 6.67
N ASP A 71 5.92 -7.98 5.80
CA ASP A 71 7.23 -7.34 5.85
C ASP A 71 7.12 -5.94 6.48
N GLN A 72 6.12 -5.17 6.04
CA GLN A 72 5.89 -3.83 6.55
C GLN A 72 4.42 -3.40 6.45
N LYS A 73 4.04 -2.45 7.32
CA LYS A 73 2.80 -1.69 7.23
C LYS A 73 3.11 -0.21 7.23
N PHE A 74 2.30 0.57 6.53
CA PHE A 74 2.40 2.02 6.62
C PHE A 74 1.04 2.69 6.69
N ARG A 75 1.02 3.94 7.17
CA ARG A 75 -0.14 4.81 7.21
C ARG A 75 0.26 6.23 6.83
N ASN A 76 -0.22 6.68 5.68
CA ASN A 76 -0.10 8.06 5.25
C ASN A 76 -1.37 8.83 5.61
N SER A 77 -1.24 10.07 6.06
CA SER A 77 -2.35 10.97 6.33
C SER A 77 -2.30 12.15 5.37
N TYR A 78 -3.47 12.59 4.90
CA TYR A 78 -3.62 13.67 3.93
C TYR A 78 -4.63 14.70 4.42
N ASP A 79 -4.42 15.96 4.01
CA ASP A 79 -5.31 17.08 4.31
C ASP A 79 -6.55 17.10 3.42
N GLU A 80 -7.36 18.16 3.55
CA GLU A 80 -8.60 18.25 2.80
C GLU A 80 -8.45 18.33 1.28
N ASN A 81 -7.28 18.82 0.85
CA ASN A 81 -6.87 19.06 -0.53
C ASN A 81 -5.98 17.93 -1.07
N GLY A 82 -5.91 16.78 -0.38
CA GLY A 82 -5.08 15.65 -0.79
C GLY A 82 -3.57 15.85 -0.60
N GLY A 83 -3.18 16.92 0.10
CA GLY A 83 -1.81 17.23 0.48
C GLY A 83 -1.30 16.31 1.57
N TYR A 84 -0.06 15.84 1.46
CA TYR A 84 0.56 14.97 2.45
C TYR A 84 0.76 15.69 3.79
N LEU A 85 0.39 15.03 4.89
CA LEU A 85 0.58 15.55 6.24
C LEU A 85 1.68 14.80 7.01
N LYS A 86 1.61 13.47 7.01
CA LYS A 86 2.54 12.60 7.76
C LYS A 86 2.46 11.15 7.29
N SER A 87 3.50 10.38 7.61
CA SER A 87 3.59 8.94 7.38
C SER A 87 4.09 8.24 8.64
N SER A 88 3.55 7.04 8.89
CA SER A 88 4.19 6.09 9.78
C SER A 88 4.42 4.78 9.06
N ILE A 89 5.56 4.15 9.32
CA ILE A 89 5.92 2.82 8.79
C ILE A 89 6.32 1.94 9.97
N GLN A 90 5.84 0.70 9.97
CA GLN A 90 6.21 -0.34 10.92
C GLN A 90 6.69 -1.57 10.15
N PHE A 91 7.90 -2.01 10.45
CA PHE A 91 8.51 -3.22 9.89
C PHE A 91 8.20 -4.45 10.76
N ALA A 92 8.33 -5.64 10.18
CA ALA A 92 8.06 -6.91 10.84
C ALA A 92 8.97 -7.18 12.06
N ASP A 93 10.16 -6.57 12.09
CA ASP A 93 11.09 -6.64 13.22
C ASP A 93 10.68 -5.74 14.40
N GLY A 94 9.60 -4.96 14.25
CA GLY A 94 9.09 -4.02 15.24
C GLY A 94 9.68 -2.62 15.14
N THR A 95 10.61 -2.39 14.21
CA THR A 95 11.15 -1.05 13.93
C THR A 95 10.05 -0.17 13.35
N SER A 96 9.94 1.07 13.85
CA SER A 96 8.97 2.05 13.36
C SER A 96 9.65 3.38 13.01
N PHE A 97 9.12 4.03 11.98
CA PHE A 97 9.52 5.36 11.54
C PHE A 97 8.28 6.27 11.46
N GLU A 98 8.46 7.52 11.82
CA GLU A 98 7.46 8.59 11.63
C GLU A 98 8.12 9.75 10.89
N GLY A 99 7.40 10.33 9.93
CA GLY A 99 7.83 11.48 9.16
C GLY A 99 6.67 12.21 8.49
#